data_AF-A0A2M6WL83-F1
#
_entry.id   AF-A0A2M6WL83-F1
#
_cell.length_a   1.000
_cell.length_b   1.000
_cell.length_c   1.000
_cell.angle_alpha   90.00
_cell.angle_beta   90.00
_cell.angle_gamma   90.00
#
_symmetry.space_group_name_H-M   'P 1'
#
loop_
_entity.id
_entity.type
_entity.pdbx_description
1 polymer ?
#
loop_
_entity_poly.entity_id
_entity_poly.type
_entity_poly.pdbx_seq_one_letter_code
_entity_poly.pdbx_strand_id
1 'polypeptide(L)'
;LGVQRNATGQKLTLNSLRDFFGVNPEIKEPCFYNQDWYFKEKFAEQTVLKNKWYLIGKEVDKNTRGKSPETMKGAAFPPAILTAFIFFAYYFHTDGKILWQQDFIWCSDKDNNGDRIYTGRYIDPDRINKNGFNIHRHLSIRQCYGLAPMI
;
A
#
# COMPACT_ATOMS: atom_id res chain seq x y z
N LEU A 1 5.95 -2.63 -16.82
CA LEU A 1 5.98 -1.24 -17.32
C LEU A 1 5.16 -0.35 -16.38
N GLY A 2 5.69 0.77 -15.91
CA GLY A 2 4.91 1.74 -15.15
C GLY A 2 4.02 2.60 -16.07
N VAL A 3 2.76 2.80 -15.66
CA VAL A 3 1.77 3.56 -16.44
C VAL A 3 1.32 4.77 -15.62
N GLN A 4 1.36 5.96 -16.24
CA GLN A 4 1.03 7.23 -15.56
C GLN A 4 -0.44 7.59 -15.62
N ARG A 5 -1.13 7.16 -16.68
CA ARG A 5 -2.51 7.53 -16.98
C ARG A 5 -3.27 6.33 -17.55
N ASN A 6 -4.57 6.27 -17.29
CA ASN A 6 -5.44 5.27 -17.90
C ASN A 6 -5.78 5.66 -19.36
N ALA A 7 -6.60 4.84 -20.02
CA ALA A 7 -7.02 5.05 -21.40
C ALA A 7 -7.81 6.37 -21.63
N THR A 8 -8.43 6.93 -20.59
CA THR A 8 -9.15 8.22 -20.67
C THR A 8 -8.26 9.42 -20.36
N GLY A 9 -6.97 9.19 -20.09
CA GLY A 9 -6.01 10.25 -19.74
C GLY A 9 -6.03 10.66 -18.26
N GLN A 10 -6.85 10.05 -17.40
CA GLN A 10 -6.82 10.28 -15.95
C GLN A 10 -5.53 9.73 -15.35
N LYS A 11 -4.92 10.46 -14.41
CA LYS A 11 -3.72 10.00 -13.69
C LYS A 11 -4.01 8.72 -12.91
N LEU A 12 -3.09 7.76 -12.99
CA LEU A 12 -3.11 6.53 -12.19
C LEU A 12 -2.41 6.76 -10.85
N THR A 13 -3.21 7.12 -9.87
CA THR A 13 -2.85 7.31 -8.46
C THR A 13 -3.58 6.28 -7.60
N LEU A 14 -3.23 6.16 -6.31
CA LEU A 14 -3.90 5.19 -5.43
C LEU A 14 -5.39 5.48 -5.33
N ASN A 15 -5.77 6.75 -5.22
CA ASN A 15 -7.17 7.15 -5.20
C ASN A 15 -7.89 6.73 -6.49
N SER A 16 -7.31 6.98 -7.67
CA SER A 16 -7.95 6.59 -8.93
C SER A 16 -8.09 5.06 -9.07
N LEU A 17 -7.13 4.29 -8.56
CA LEU A 17 -7.21 2.83 -8.55
C LEU A 17 -8.31 2.36 -7.58
N ARG A 18 -8.39 2.98 -6.40
CA ARG A 18 -9.44 2.71 -5.42
C ARG A 18 -10.82 3.00 -5.99
N ASP A 19 -11.00 4.14 -6.63
CA ASP A 19 -12.28 4.52 -7.24
C ASP A 19 -12.69 3.53 -8.33
N PHE A 20 -11.72 3.01 -9.10
CA PHE A 20 -11.97 2.03 -10.14
C PHE A 20 -12.27 0.62 -9.61
N PHE A 21 -11.50 0.14 -8.62
CA PHE A 21 -11.64 -1.23 -8.10
C PHE A 21 -12.67 -1.35 -6.97
N GLY A 22 -13.02 -0.24 -6.33
CA GLY A 22 -13.96 -0.21 -5.21
C GLY A 22 -13.32 -0.68 -3.90
N VAL A 23 -14.18 -0.80 -2.88
CA VAL A 23 -13.78 -1.17 -1.50
C VAL A 23 -14.65 -2.24 -0.85
N ASN A 24 -15.64 -2.78 -1.59
CA ASN A 24 -16.54 -3.81 -1.07
C ASN A 24 -16.30 -5.13 -1.80
N PRO A 25 -15.68 -6.13 -1.14
CA PRO A 25 -15.39 -7.43 -1.76
C PRO A 25 -16.66 -8.23 -2.10
N GLU A 26 -17.81 -7.93 -1.50
CA GLU A 26 -19.09 -8.57 -1.84
C GLU A 26 -19.66 -8.07 -3.19
N ILE A 27 -19.17 -6.93 -3.68
CA ILE A 27 -19.60 -6.32 -4.95
C ILE A 27 -18.59 -6.62 -6.06
N LYS A 28 -17.29 -6.47 -5.76
CA LYS A 28 -16.22 -6.59 -6.74
C LYS A 28 -14.93 -7.04 -6.07
N GLU A 29 -14.33 -8.11 -6.60
CA GLU A 29 -12.95 -8.48 -6.29
C GLU A 29 -12.08 -8.45 -7.56
N PRO A 30 -10.80 -8.07 -7.43
CA PRO A 30 -10.14 -7.59 -6.22
C PRO A 30 -10.52 -6.12 -5.92
N CYS A 31 -10.48 -5.73 -4.66
CA CYS A 31 -10.77 -4.35 -4.23
C CYS A 31 -9.75 -3.80 -3.23
N PHE A 32 -9.87 -2.53 -2.85
CA PHE A 32 -9.12 -1.98 -1.72
C PHE A 32 -9.83 -2.27 -0.40
N TYR A 33 -9.09 -2.24 0.70
CA TYR A 33 -9.69 -2.22 2.02
C TYR A 33 -10.33 -0.84 2.30
N ASN A 34 -11.47 -0.82 2.99
CA ASN A 34 -12.25 0.41 3.16
C ASN A 34 -11.64 1.34 4.23
N GLN A 35 -10.75 2.22 3.79
CA GLN A 35 -10.08 3.24 4.60
C GLN A 35 -10.09 4.57 3.86
N ASP A 36 -10.24 5.66 4.60
CA ASP A 36 -10.36 7.03 4.09
C ASP A 36 -9.24 7.98 4.54
N TRP A 37 -8.48 7.59 5.57
CA TRP A 37 -7.47 8.44 6.21
C TRP A 37 -6.42 9.02 5.25
N TYR A 38 -6.16 8.37 4.11
CA TYR A 38 -5.11 8.75 3.16
C TYR A 38 -5.60 9.55 1.94
N PHE A 39 -6.90 9.83 1.79
CA PHE A 39 -7.42 10.38 0.52
C PHE A 39 -6.78 11.71 0.12
N LYS A 40 -6.41 12.54 1.10
CA LYS A 40 -5.76 13.84 0.88
C LYS A 40 -4.24 13.79 1.00
N GLU A 41 -3.68 12.59 1.19
CA GLU A 41 -2.23 12.42 1.30
C GLU A 41 -1.58 12.44 -0.08
N LYS A 42 -0.47 13.16 -0.20
CA LYS A 42 0.24 13.37 -1.48
C LYS A 42 0.62 12.05 -2.15
N PHE A 43 1.01 11.03 -1.37
CA PHE A 43 1.37 9.72 -1.90
C PHE A 43 0.19 9.02 -2.57
N ALA A 44 -1.04 9.29 -2.12
CA ALA A 44 -2.25 8.65 -2.64
C ALA A 44 -2.94 9.44 -3.74
N GLU A 45 -3.00 10.77 -3.61
CA GLU A 45 -3.72 11.65 -4.52
C GLU A 45 -2.91 12.04 -5.76
N GLN A 46 -1.59 12.24 -5.62
CA GLN A 46 -0.80 12.96 -6.63
C GLN A 46 0.29 12.10 -7.27
N THR A 47 0.74 11.05 -6.58
CA THR A 47 1.89 10.25 -7.00
C THR A 47 1.49 9.24 -8.08
N VAL A 48 2.27 9.20 -9.17
CA VAL A 48 2.09 8.30 -10.31
C VAL A 48 3.37 7.51 -10.56
N LEU A 49 3.25 6.34 -11.21
CA LEU A 49 4.42 5.58 -11.67
C LEU A 49 5.13 6.30 -12.80
N LYS A 50 6.46 6.21 -12.88
CA LYS A 50 7.22 6.71 -14.03
C LYS A 50 7.10 5.72 -15.19
N ASN A 51 7.21 6.18 -16.42
CA ASN A 51 7.23 5.29 -17.59
C ASN A 51 8.60 4.58 -17.69
N LYS A 52 8.77 3.52 -16.90
CA LYS A 52 9.99 2.70 -16.87
C LYS A 52 9.67 1.26 -16.47
N TRP A 53 10.68 0.40 -16.54
CA TRP A 53 10.60 -0.94 -15.99
C TRP A 53 10.73 -0.91 -14.46
N TYR A 54 9.91 -1.74 -13.82
CA TYR A 54 9.92 -1.98 -12.39
C TYR A 54 10.01 -3.49 -12.19
N LEU A 55 10.84 -3.91 -11.24
CA LEU A 55 10.94 -5.29 -10.79
C LEU A 55 10.68 -5.30 -9.28
N ILE A 56 9.79 -6.17 -8.84
CA ILE A 56 9.44 -6.35 -7.43
C ILE A 56 9.30 -7.84 -7.15
N GLY A 57 9.79 -8.29 -6.00
CA GLY A 57 9.70 -9.67 -5.56
C GLY A 57 8.27 -10.08 -5.24
N LYS A 58 7.91 -11.33 -5.59
CA LYS A 58 6.60 -11.90 -5.23
C LYS A 58 6.53 -12.32 -3.76
N GLU A 59 7.69 -12.62 -3.16
CA GLU A 59 7.83 -13.04 -1.78
C GLU A 59 8.47 -11.94 -0.95
N VAL A 60 8.05 -11.81 0.31
CA VAL A 60 8.69 -10.93 1.28
C VAL A 60 9.92 -11.62 1.84
N ASP A 61 11.04 -10.90 1.89
CA ASP A 61 12.26 -11.39 2.53
C ASP A 61 11.98 -11.70 4.02
N LYS A 62 12.12 -12.98 4.37
CA LYS A 62 11.89 -13.49 5.73
C LYS A 62 12.74 -12.78 6.77
N ASN A 63 13.95 -12.33 6.41
CA ASN A 63 14.87 -11.64 7.32
C ASN A 63 14.43 -10.20 7.65
N THR A 64 13.44 -9.66 6.91
CA THR A 64 12.92 -8.30 7.10
C THR A 64 11.60 -8.27 7.88
N ARG A 65 10.96 -9.43 8.09
CA ARG A 65 9.68 -9.52 8.80
C ARG A 65 9.80 -9.01 10.23
N GLY A 66 8.81 -8.22 10.66
CA GLY A 66 8.77 -7.64 12.00
C GLY A 66 9.83 -6.57 12.28
N LYS A 67 10.63 -6.16 11.29
CA LYS A 67 11.65 -5.12 11.45
C LYS A 67 11.13 -3.77 10.99
N SER A 68 11.50 -2.74 11.74
CA SER A 68 11.25 -1.34 11.37
C SER A 68 12.09 -0.96 10.14
N PRO A 69 11.54 -0.20 9.18
CA PRO A 69 12.26 0.22 7.98
C PRO A 69 13.54 1.01 8.27
N GLU A 70 13.60 1.70 9.40
CA GLU A 70 14.75 2.46 9.88
C GLU A 70 15.95 1.56 10.22
N THR A 71 15.70 0.30 10.58
CA THR A 71 16.77 -0.68 10.87
C THR A 71 17.38 -1.26 9.60
N MET A 72 16.72 -1.11 8.45
CA MET A 72 17.11 -1.69 7.17
C MET A 72 17.91 -0.69 6.33
N LYS A 73 19.12 -0.36 6.79
CA LYS A 73 20.01 0.60 6.12
C LYS A 73 20.31 0.18 4.68
N GLY A 74 20.15 1.11 3.74
CA GLY A 74 20.41 0.87 2.31
C GLY A 74 19.30 0.11 1.57
N ALA A 75 18.21 -0.29 2.24
CA ALA A 75 17.09 -0.94 1.58
C ALA A 75 16.34 0.05 0.65
N ALA A 76 15.99 -0.42 -0.54
CA ALA A 76 15.14 0.30 -1.48
C ALA A 76 13.69 -0.16 -1.32
N PHE A 77 12.82 0.74 -0.87
CA PHE A 77 11.39 0.47 -0.74
C PHE A 77 10.62 0.88 -2.00
N PRO A 78 9.67 0.07 -2.49
CA PRO A 78 8.81 0.46 -3.61
C PRO A 78 7.84 1.59 -3.21
N PRO A 79 7.39 2.44 -4.14
CA PRO A 79 6.29 3.35 -3.82
C PRO A 79 4.96 2.57 -3.70
N ALA A 80 4.05 3.03 -2.87
CA ALA A 80 2.75 2.41 -2.59
C ALA A 80 1.88 2.27 -3.85
N ILE A 81 1.96 3.22 -4.78
CA ILE A 81 1.29 3.09 -6.08
C ILE A 81 1.84 1.92 -6.91
N LEU A 82 3.12 1.57 -6.77
CA LEU A 82 3.71 0.42 -7.48
C LEU A 82 3.20 -0.89 -6.90
N THR A 83 3.15 -1.01 -5.57
CA THR A 83 2.67 -2.23 -4.92
C THR A 83 1.19 -2.46 -5.26
N ALA A 84 0.35 -1.43 -5.17
CA ALA A 84 -1.05 -1.53 -5.59
C ALA A 84 -1.18 -1.92 -7.07
N PHE A 85 -0.52 -1.19 -7.98
CA PHE A 85 -0.59 -1.47 -9.41
C PHE A 85 -0.18 -2.92 -9.73
N ILE A 86 0.93 -3.40 -9.17
CA ILE A 86 1.42 -4.76 -9.40
C ILE A 86 0.48 -5.79 -8.79
N PHE A 87 -0.09 -5.54 -7.60
CA PHE A 87 -1.08 -6.42 -7.00
C PHE A 87 -2.27 -6.65 -7.93
N PHE A 88 -2.90 -5.57 -8.41
CA PHE A 88 -4.06 -5.67 -9.30
C PHE A 88 -3.68 -6.28 -10.66
N ALA A 89 -2.57 -5.86 -11.26
CA ALA A 89 -2.11 -6.43 -12.51
C ALA A 89 -1.80 -7.93 -12.40
N TYR A 90 -1.20 -8.36 -11.29
CA TYR A 90 -0.91 -9.77 -11.02
C TYR A 90 -2.19 -10.58 -10.86
N TYR A 91 -3.18 -10.06 -10.13
CA TYR A 91 -4.48 -10.71 -9.97
C TYR A 91 -5.11 -11.04 -11.34
N PHE A 92 -5.24 -10.05 -12.22
CA PHE A 92 -5.86 -10.26 -13.54
C PHE A 92 -4.98 -11.10 -14.48
N HIS A 93 -3.66 -10.97 -14.39
CA HIS A 93 -2.76 -11.78 -15.21
C HIS A 93 -2.77 -13.27 -14.84
N THR A 94 -3.15 -13.61 -13.60
CA THR A 94 -3.07 -14.97 -13.06
C THR A 94 -4.43 -15.58 -12.76
N ASP A 95 -5.50 -14.98 -13.28
CA ASP A 95 -6.89 -15.40 -13.05
C ASP A 95 -7.22 -15.57 -11.56
N GLY A 96 -6.78 -14.59 -10.75
CA GLY A 96 -7.23 -14.43 -9.36
C GLY A 96 -6.22 -14.80 -8.27
N LYS A 97 -4.94 -15.07 -8.59
CA LYS A 97 -3.95 -15.28 -7.52
C LYS A 97 -3.66 -13.98 -6.77
N ILE A 98 -3.69 -14.06 -5.44
CA ILE A 98 -3.46 -12.93 -4.55
C ILE A 98 -1.95 -12.78 -4.28
N LEU A 99 -1.40 -11.62 -4.62
CA LEU A 99 -0.02 -11.29 -4.29
C LEU A 99 0.06 -10.77 -2.84
N TRP A 100 1.08 -11.20 -2.08
CA TRP A 100 1.29 -10.79 -0.67
C TRP A 100 0.04 -10.95 0.20
N GLN A 101 -0.65 -12.09 0.03
CA GLN A 101 -1.97 -12.35 0.60
C GLN A 101 -2.10 -11.99 2.09
N GLN A 102 -1.09 -12.29 2.90
CA GLN A 102 -1.09 -12.04 4.34
C GLN A 102 0.01 -11.05 4.77
N ASP A 103 0.69 -10.43 3.82
CA ASP A 103 1.92 -9.70 4.06
C ASP A 103 1.78 -8.22 3.76
N PHE A 104 2.34 -7.39 4.63
CA PHE A 104 2.55 -5.98 4.37
C PHE A 104 3.93 -5.73 3.77
N ILE A 105 3.97 -4.84 2.78
CA ILE A 105 5.17 -4.37 2.09
C ILE A 105 5.45 -2.95 2.52
N TRP A 106 6.64 -2.71 3.08
CA TRP A 106 7.13 -1.36 3.37
C TRP A 106 7.28 -0.55 2.09
N CYS A 107 6.76 0.68 2.08
CA CYS A 107 6.81 1.57 0.93
C CYS A 107 7.77 2.75 1.16
N SER A 108 8.26 3.35 0.08
CA SER A 108 9.10 4.56 0.19
C SER A 108 8.33 5.79 0.66
N ASP A 109 7.00 5.77 0.55
CA ASP A 109 6.12 6.89 0.85
C ASP A 109 6.01 7.18 2.35
N LYS A 110 5.66 8.42 2.65
CA LYS A 110 5.31 8.90 3.98
C LYS A 110 4.03 9.71 3.90
N ASP A 111 3.25 9.69 4.97
CA ASP A 111 2.15 10.63 5.14
C ASP A 111 2.68 12.03 5.55
N ASN A 112 1.79 13.01 5.67
CA ASN A 112 2.09 14.38 6.07
C ASN A 112 2.70 14.48 7.49
N ASN A 113 2.53 13.46 8.34
CA ASN A 113 3.14 13.39 9.66
C ASN A 113 4.56 12.81 9.63
N GLY A 114 5.00 12.32 8.47
CA GLY A 114 6.28 11.63 8.30
C GLY A 114 6.20 10.12 8.57
N ASP A 115 5.01 9.59 8.83
CA ASP A 115 4.79 8.17 9.12
C ASP A 115 4.97 7.34 7.86
N ARG A 116 5.69 6.23 7.98
CA ARG A 116 6.02 5.35 6.85
C ARG A 116 4.79 4.59 6.39
N ILE A 117 4.58 4.52 5.08
CA ILE A 117 3.46 3.76 4.49
C ILE A 117 3.85 2.28 4.28
N TYR A 118 2.88 1.39 4.46
CA TYR A 118 2.96 0.01 4.03
C TYR A 118 1.63 -0.47 3.45
N THR A 119 1.69 -1.45 2.56
CA THR A 119 0.53 -1.89 1.76
C THR A 119 0.50 -3.40 1.56
N GLY A 120 -0.64 -4.00 1.24
CA GLY A 120 -0.76 -5.45 1.01
C GLY A 120 -1.82 -6.10 1.88
N ARG A 121 -1.48 -7.23 2.51
CA ARG A 121 -2.31 -8.04 3.41
C ARG A 121 -3.78 -8.06 2.97
N TYR A 122 -4.04 -8.68 1.81
CA TYR A 122 -5.37 -8.73 1.23
C TYR A 122 -6.35 -9.57 2.06
N ILE A 123 -5.87 -10.67 2.64
CA ILE A 123 -6.64 -11.58 3.48
C ILE A 123 -6.13 -11.46 4.91
N ASP A 124 -7.07 -11.19 5.81
CA ASP A 124 -6.82 -11.25 7.24
C ASP A 124 -6.77 -12.72 7.70
N PRO A 125 -5.65 -13.20 8.29
CA PRO A 125 -5.56 -14.59 8.77
C PRO A 125 -6.65 -14.96 9.77
N ASP A 126 -7.04 -14.02 10.63
CA ASP A 126 -8.06 -14.21 11.66
C ASP A 126 -9.49 -14.00 11.13
N ARG A 127 -9.63 -13.56 9.86
CA ARG A 127 -10.91 -13.24 9.18
C ARG A 127 -11.79 -12.27 9.95
N ILE A 128 -11.20 -11.42 10.79
CA ILE A 128 -11.91 -10.36 11.50
C ILE A 128 -12.28 -9.26 10.50
N ASN A 129 -11.34 -8.91 9.62
CA ASN A 129 -11.52 -7.90 8.60
C ASN A 129 -11.95 -8.52 7.26
N LYS A 130 -12.77 -7.77 6.50
CA LYS A 130 -13.11 -8.13 5.11
C LYS A 130 -11.86 -8.08 4.21
N ASN A 131 -11.90 -8.85 3.13
CA ASN A 131 -10.87 -8.83 2.09
C ASN A 131 -10.68 -7.42 1.52
N GLY A 132 -9.44 -7.09 1.16
CA GLY A 132 -9.13 -5.86 0.44
C GLY A 132 -7.65 -5.49 0.52
N PHE A 133 -7.12 -4.87 -0.53
CA PHE A 133 -5.76 -4.37 -0.54
C PHE A 133 -5.63 -3.23 0.47
N ASN A 134 -4.87 -3.47 1.53
CA ASN A 134 -4.76 -2.57 2.67
C ASN A 134 -3.70 -1.48 2.44
N ILE A 135 -3.95 -0.29 3.00
CA ILE A 135 -3.00 0.81 3.06
C ILE A 135 -2.96 1.35 4.49
N HIS A 136 -1.81 1.22 5.14
CA HIS A 136 -1.62 1.63 6.52
C HIS A 136 -0.34 2.44 6.69
N ARG A 137 -0.18 3.02 7.88
CA ARG A 137 0.98 3.81 8.27
C ARG A 137 1.59 3.28 9.56
N HIS A 138 2.90 3.43 9.67
CA HIS A 138 3.65 3.14 10.88
C HIS A 138 3.80 4.43 11.68
N LEU A 139 3.06 4.52 12.78
CA LEU A 139 3.03 5.70 13.64
C LEU A 139 4.41 5.92 14.27
N SER A 140 5.04 7.03 13.89
CA SER A 140 6.32 7.47 14.40
C SER A 140 6.08 8.35 15.63
N ILE A 141 6.88 8.14 16.68
CA ILE A 141 6.85 9.02 17.85
C ILE A 141 7.42 10.39 17.45
N ARG A 142 6.58 11.42 17.56
CA ARG A 142 6.91 12.83 17.37
C ARG A 142 7.18 13.54 18.70
N GLN A 143 7.82 14.70 18.63
CA GLN A 143 8.11 15.54 19.80
C GLN A 143 6.86 16.05 20.53
N CYS A 144 5.67 15.91 19.95
CA CYS A 144 4.40 16.28 20.57
C CYS A 144 3.77 15.19 21.45
N TYR A 145 4.36 13.99 21.53
CA TYR A 145 3.95 12.98 22.49
C TYR A 145 4.78 13.12 23.77
N GLY A 146 4.13 13.08 24.92
CA GLY A 146 4.78 13.18 26.22
C GLY A 146 3.99 12.42 27.28
N LEU A 147 4.66 12.17 28.41
CA LEU A 147 4.01 11.65 29.60
C LEU A 147 3.39 12.83 30.36
N ALA A 148 2.10 12.76 30.65
CA ALA A 148 1.49 13.55 31.71
C ALA A 148 1.59 12.73 33.02
N PRO A 149 2.52 13.04 33.94
CA PRO A 149 2.65 12.27 35.17
C PRO A 149 1.41 12.47 36.04
N MET A 150 0.90 11.39 36.64
CA MET A 150 -0.08 11.48 37.73
C MET A 150 0.67 11.75 39.04
N ILE A 151 0.18 12.71 39.82
CA ILE A 151 0.67 13.04 41.17
C ILE A 151 -0.32 12.48 42.19
#